data_AF-A0A5B9GQ42-F1
#
_entry.id   AF-A0A5B9GQ42-F1
#
_cell.length_a   1.000
_cell.length_b   1.000
_cell.length_c   1.000
_cell.angle_alpha   90.00
_cell.angle_beta   90.00
_cell.angle_gamma   90.00
#
_symmetry.space_group_name_H-M   'P 1'
#
loop_
_entity.id
_entity.type
_entity.pdbx_description
1 polymer ?
#
loop_
_entity_poly.entity_id
_entity_poly.type
_entity_poly.pdbx_seq_one_letter_code
_entity_poly.pdbx_strand_id
1 'polypeptide(L)'
;MSLLISNQLTFPEKLFFEDAAFHAACMLRARRVVLLGETLLFYRVGREGQTTGSFGKKRFNMLRILDIIREDVEQNDVPDSIGANLIGLLVRMVVWCSEFCAYDDRPTFILDAVKRLNAFPKMWIPLYASDYAYDDWERELCAAITSCDYGKLAKIAENVPEDKADFNKNEDASLIGAILDNKKMHSIFKKANRRIKNITQSLKTRSGN
;
A
#
# COMPACT_ATOMS: atom_id res chain seq x y z
N MET A 1 -36.58 -4.16 -0.41
CA MET A 1 -35.61 -3.24 -1.08
C MET A 1 -34.26 -3.93 -1.16
N SER A 2 -33.48 -3.69 -2.22
CA SER A 2 -32.14 -4.22 -2.37
C SER A 2 -31.15 -3.56 -1.40
N LEU A 3 -30.09 -4.29 -1.00
CA LEU A 3 -29.03 -3.83 -0.09
C LEU A 3 -28.48 -2.45 -0.48
N LEU A 4 -28.25 -2.24 -1.78
CA LEU A 4 -27.61 -1.02 -2.29
C LEU A 4 -28.50 0.21 -2.11
N ILE A 5 -29.78 0.10 -2.46
CA ILE A 5 -30.72 1.23 -2.43
C ILE A 5 -31.04 1.62 -0.98
N SER A 6 -31.32 0.64 -0.12
CA SER A 6 -31.70 0.92 1.27
C SER A 6 -30.57 1.57 2.08
N ASN A 7 -29.33 1.32 1.68
CA ASN A 7 -28.14 1.84 2.36
C ASN A 7 -27.45 2.97 1.57
N GLN A 8 -28.01 3.41 0.45
CA GLN A 8 -27.46 4.48 -0.40
C GLN A 8 -25.99 4.25 -0.78
N LEU A 9 -25.64 2.99 -1.09
CA LEU A 9 -24.27 2.61 -1.42
C LEU A 9 -23.93 2.97 -2.86
N THR A 10 -22.91 3.80 -3.02
CA THR A 10 -22.39 4.25 -4.32
C THR A 10 -20.88 4.17 -4.35
N PHE A 11 -20.30 4.07 -5.55
CA PHE A 11 -18.86 4.16 -5.72
C PHE A 11 -18.41 5.60 -5.48
N PRO A 12 -17.30 5.84 -4.76
CA PRO A 12 -16.72 7.17 -4.68
C PRO A 12 -16.23 7.61 -6.06
N GLU A 13 -16.68 8.77 -6.51
CA GLU A 13 -16.35 9.27 -7.84
C GLU A 13 -14.89 9.75 -7.93
N LYS A 14 -14.30 9.63 -9.14
CA LYS A 14 -12.98 10.18 -9.49
C LYS A 14 -11.81 9.62 -8.69
N LEU A 15 -11.99 8.46 -8.05
CA LEU A 15 -10.91 7.71 -7.41
C LEU A 15 -10.61 6.44 -8.19
N PHE A 16 -9.34 6.05 -8.17
CA PHE A 16 -8.93 4.68 -8.50
C PHE A 16 -9.14 3.79 -7.27
N PHE A 17 -9.50 2.53 -7.49
CA PHE A 17 -9.81 1.55 -6.43
C PHE A 17 -11.07 1.92 -5.64
N GLU A 18 -11.97 2.63 -6.29
CA GLU A 18 -13.30 2.98 -5.80
C GLU A 18 -14.12 1.75 -5.39
N ASP A 19 -13.84 0.62 -6.04
CA ASP A 19 -14.44 -0.68 -5.75
C ASP A 19 -14.06 -1.21 -4.37
N ALA A 20 -12.86 -0.91 -3.85
CA ALA A 20 -12.46 -1.32 -2.51
C ALA A 20 -13.31 -0.63 -1.43
N ALA A 21 -13.58 0.68 -1.57
CA ALA A 21 -14.49 1.40 -0.66
C ALA A 21 -15.93 0.88 -0.77
N PHE A 22 -16.42 0.71 -1.99
CA PHE A 22 -17.77 0.19 -2.23
C PHE A 22 -17.94 -1.23 -1.67
N HIS A 23 -16.94 -2.09 -1.86
CA HIS A 23 -16.93 -3.45 -1.34
C HIS A 23 -16.94 -3.47 0.19
N ALA A 24 -16.08 -2.69 0.84
CA ALA A 24 -16.07 -2.56 2.29
C ALA A 24 -17.46 -2.12 2.81
N ALA A 25 -18.03 -1.07 2.23
CA ALA A 25 -19.34 -0.56 2.62
C ALA A 25 -20.46 -1.59 2.45
N CYS A 26 -20.42 -2.39 1.37
CA CYS A 26 -21.35 -3.51 1.16
C CYS A 26 -21.19 -4.58 2.23
N MET A 27 -19.96 -4.99 2.52
CA MET A 27 -19.67 -6.05 3.49
C MET A 27 -20.08 -5.66 4.91
N LEU A 28 -19.88 -4.40 5.30
CA LEU A 28 -20.28 -3.89 6.62
C LEU A 28 -21.80 -3.87 6.83
N ARG A 29 -22.59 -3.83 5.75
CA ARG A 29 -24.07 -3.76 5.81
C ARG A 29 -24.76 -5.05 5.40
N ALA A 30 -24.01 -6.00 4.84
CA ALA A 30 -24.55 -7.28 4.39
C ALA A 30 -25.00 -8.11 5.59
N ARG A 31 -26.26 -8.54 5.60
CA ARG A 31 -26.78 -9.46 6.63
C ARG A 31 -26.39 -10.91 6.39
N ARG A 32 -26.16 -11.27 5.13
CA ARG A 32 -25.72 -12.60 4.69
C ARG A 32 -24.86 -12.44 3.45
N VAL A 33 -23.77 -13.18 3.42
CA VAL A 33 -22.89 -13.32 2.27
C VAL A 33 -22.89 -14.79 1.89
N VAL A 34 -23.08 -15.09 0.61
CA VAL A 34 -23.14 -16.46 0.10
C VAL A 34 -22.05 -16.62 -0.95
N LEU A 35 -21.29 -17.71 -0.84
CA LEU A 35 -20.33 -18.12 -1.86
C LEU A 35 -21.01 -19.13 -2.79
N LEU A 36 -21.09 -18.80 -4.08
CA LEU A 36 -21.54 -19.75 -5.10
C LEU A 36 -20.32 -20.48 -5.66
N GLY A 37 -20.29 -21.81 -5.52
CA GLY A 37 -19.21 -22.67 -6.01
C GLY A 37 -19.18 -22.88 -7.53
N GLU A 38 -19.74 -21.95 -8.29
CA GLU A 38 -19.87 -22.03 -9.75
C GLU A 38 -19.10 -20.90 -10.42
N THR A 39 -18.48 -21.19 -11.56
CA THR A 39 -17.79 -20.17 -12.36
C THR A 39 -18.80 -19.33 -13.13
N LEU A 40 -19.07 -18.11 -12.65
CA LEU A 40 -20.01 -17.19 -13.30
C LEU A 40 -19.37 -16.28 -14.35
N LEU A 41 -18.08 -15.93 -14.19
CA LEU A 41 -17.40 -14.93 -15.00
C LEU A 41 -15.98 -15.39 -15.35
N PHE A 42 -15.57 -15.13 -16.60
CA PHE A 42 -14.19 -15.24 -17.03
C PHE A 42 -13.56 -13.85 -17.07
N TYR A 43 -12.66 -13.57 -16.13
CA TYR A 43 -11.91 -12.32 -16.12
C TYR A 43 -10.80 -12.36 -17.18
N ARG A 44 -10.70 -11.30 -17.98
CA ARG A 44 -9.61 -11.13 -18.95
C ARG A 44 -8.51 -10.30 -18.30
N VAL A 45 -7.30 -10.84 -18.28
CA VAL A 45 -6.10 -10.18 -17.76
C VAL A 45 -5.17 -9.75 -18.90
N GLY A 46 -4.27 -8.79 -18.65
CA GLY A 46 -3.22 -8.39 -19.59
C GLY A 46 -3.70 -7.54 -20.77
N ARG A 47 -4.77 -6.77 -20.59
CA ARG A 47 -5.29 -5.89 -21.65
C ARG A 47 -4.66 -4.51 -21.60
N GLU A 48 -4.37 -3.95 -22.76
CA GLU A 48 -3.95 -2.56 -22.87
C GLU A 48 -5.01 -1.64 -22.26
N GLY A 49 -4.58 -0.68 -21.44
CA GLY A 49 -5.48 0.18 -20.68
C GLY A 49 -6.03 -0.41 -19.38
N GLN A 50 -5.58 -1.60 -18.93
CA GLN A 50 -5.99 -2.11 -17.63
C GLN A 50 -5.56 -1.19 -16.48
N THR A 51 -6.50 -0.88 -15.59
CA THR A 51 -6.30 -0.03 -14.41
C THR A 51 -5.11 -0.49 -13.55
N THR A 52 -5.00 -1.81 -13.34
CA THR A 52 -3.97 -2.43 -12.50
C THR A 52 -2.59 -2.47 -13.14
N GLY A 53 -2.48 -2.35 -14.46
CA GLY A 53 -1.21 -2.37 -15.20
C GLY A 53 -0.50 -1.02 -15.28
N SER A 54 -1.13 0.05 -14.80
CA SER A 54 -0.53 1.39 -14.78
C SER A 54 0.27 1.64 -13.49
N PHE A 55 1.50 2.13 -13.63
CA PHE A 55 2.36 2.56 -12.53
C PHE A 55 2.15 4.05 -12.22
N GLY A 56 2.40 4.47 -10.97
CA GLY A 56 2.56 5.88 -10.62
C GLY A 56 1.48 6.48 -9.71
N LYS A 57 1.27 7.81 -9.80
CA LYS A 57 0.59 8.63 -8.78
C LYS A 57 -0.85 8.22 -8.46
N LYS A 58 -1.53 7.51 -9.36
CA LYS A 58 -2.88 6.98 -9.11
C LYS A 58 -2.92 6.03 -7.91
N ARG A 59 -1.81 5.39 -7.55
CA ARG A 59 -1.71 4.54 -6.33
C ARG A 59 -2.03 5.30 -5.04
N PHE A 60 -1.77 6.61 -4.99
CA PHE A 60 -2.13 7.45 -3.84
C PHE A 60 -3.64 7.58 -3.63
N ASN A 61 -4.47 7.23 -4.62
CA ASN A 61 -5.93 7.21 -4.42
C ASN A 61 -6.31 6.20 -3.34
N MET A 62 -5.53 5.12 -3.19
CA MET A 62 -5.71 4.16 -2.11
C MET A 62 -5.67 4.81 -0.73
N LEU A 63 -4.86 5.86 -0.53
CA LEU A 63 -4.82 6.59 0.75
C LEU A 63 -6.16 7.29 1.05
N ARG A 64 -6.82 7.85 0.04
CA ARG A 64 -8.16 8.42 0.21
C ARG A 64 -9.21 7.32 0.41
N ILE A 65 -9.05 6.17 -0.24
CA ILE A 65 -9.92 5.01 -0.02
C ILE A 65 -9.82 4.52 1.43
N LEU A 66 -8.62 4.46 2.02
CA LEU A 66 -8.45 4.15 3.44
C LEU A 66 -9.24 5.13 4.33
N ASP A 67 -9.17 6.43 4.03
CA ASP A 67 -9.89 7.45 4.79
C ASP A 67 -11.41 7.26 4.69
N ILE A 68 -11.94 6.98 3.49
CA ILE A 68 -13.38 6.71 3.26
C ILE A 68 -13.83 5.47 4.04
N ILE A 69 -13.05 4.39 3.97
CA ILE A 69 -13.41 3.14 4.66
C ILE A 69 -13.36 3.34 6.18
N ARG A 70 -12.38 4.09 6.70
CA ARG A 70 -12.30 4.41 8.12
C ARG A 70 -13.50 5.25 8.57
N GLU A 71 -13.84 6.29 7.81
CA GLU A 71 -15.04 7.12 8.07
C GLU A 71 -16.31 6.26 8.12
N ASP A 72 -16.45 5.27 7.23
CA ASP A 72 -17.57 4.34 7.22
C ASP A 72 -17.54 3.39 8.43
N VAL A 73 -16.39 2.84 8.77
CA VAL A 73 -16.20 2.00 9.97
C VAL A 73 -16.56 2.76 11.24
N GLU A 74 -16.16 4.02 11.38
CA GLU A 74 -16.44 4.83 12.58
C GLU A 74 -17.95 5.10 12.79
N GLN A 75 -18.75 5.00 11.72
CA GLN A 75 -20.20 5.18 11.75
C GLN A 75 -20.97 3.88 12.01
N ASN A 76 -20.29 2.75 12.04
CA ASN A 76 -20.90 1.44 12.19
C ASN A 76 -20.30 0.70 13.39
N ASP A 77 -21.11 -0.08 14.11
CA ASP A 77 -20.61 -0.98 15.15
C ASP A 77 -20.02 -2.24 14.48
N VAL A 78 -18.75 -2.17 14.10
CA VAL A 78 -18.05 -3.22 13.36
C VAL A 78 -17.40 -4.20 14.33
N PRO A 79 -17.81 -5.48 14.36
CA PRO A 79 -17.15 -6.50 15.17
C PRO A 79 -15.66 -6.64 14.83
N ASP A 80 -14.82 -6.85 15.84
CA ASP A 80 -13.37 -6.93 15.66
C ASP A 80 -12.93 -8.01 14.66
N SER A 81 -13.63 -9.15 14.60
CA SER A 81 -13.33 -10.21 13.63
C SER A 81 -13.57 -9.77 12.17
N ILE A 82 -14.62 -8.98 11.93
CA ILE A 82 -14.90 -8.39 10.61
C ILE A 82 -13.86 -7.31 10.31
N GLY A 83 -13.59 -6.45 11.28
CA GLY A 83 -12.58 -5.39 11.18
C GLY A 83 -11.18 -5.92 10.89
N ALA A 84 -10.78 -7.02 11.53
CA ALA A 84 -9.52 -7.71 11.30
C ALA A 84 -9.39 -8.19 9.84
N ASN A 85 -10.42 -8.85 9.31
CA ASN A 85 -10.40 -9.30 7.92
C ASN A 85 -10.39 -8.12 6.92
N LEU A 86 -11.12 -7.05 7.23
CA LEU A 86 -11.10 -5.81 6.44
C LEU A 86 -9.70 -5.18 6.45
N ILE A 87 -9.07 -5.00 7.61
CA ILE A 87 -7.74 -4.38 7.67
C ILE A 87 -6.69 -5.26 6.97
N GLY A 88 -6.80 -6.58 7.03
CA GLY A 88 -5.93 -7.49 6.28
C GLY A 88 -5.99 -7.28 4.76
N LEU A 89 -7.21 -7.10 4.21
CA LEU A 89 -7.39 -6.72 2.81
C LEU A 89 -6.72 -5.38 2.49
N LEU A 90 -6.91 -4.38 3.34
CA LEU A 90 -6.34 -3.04 3.15
C LEU A 90 -4.81 -3.02 3.24
N VAL A 91 -4.24 -3.80 4.17
CA VAL A 91 -2.80 -3.99 4.34
C VAL A 91 -2.19 -4.55 3.05
N ARG A 92 -2.76 -5.63 2.50
CA ARG A 92 -2.32 -6.19 1.21
C ARG A 92 -2.43 -5.20 0.06
N MET A 93 -3.56 -4.48 -0.02
CA MET A 93 -3.77 -3.47 -1.07
C MET A 93 -2.76 -2.32 -0.99
N VAL A 94 -2.40 -1.89 0.22
CA VAL A 94 -1.38 -0.86 0.44
C VAL A 94 -0.02 -1.34 -0.02
N VAL A 95 0.39 -2.57 0.31
CA VAL A 95 1.67 -3.12 -0.14
C VAL A 95 1.71 -3.23 -1.65
N TRP A 96 0.66 -3.80 -2.26
CA TRP A 96 0.59 -3.84 -3.72
C TRP A 96 0.62 -2.43 -4.34
N CYS A 97 -0.01 -1.43 -3.72
CA CYS A 97 0.09 -0.05 -4.20
C CYS A 97 1.49 0.55 -4.05
N SER A 98 2.26 0.18 -3.02
CA SER A 98 3.62 0.69 -2.79
C SER A 98 4.65 0.04 -3.73
N GLU A 99 4.43 -1.20 -4.15
CA GLU A 99 5.23 -1.87 -5.18
C GLU A 99 5.09 -1.17 -6.53
N PHE A 100 3.87 -0.71 -6.86
CA PHE A 100 3.53 -0.14 -8.18
C PHE A 100 3.48 1.40 -8.22
N CYS A 101 3.82 2.10 -7.12
CA CYS A 101 4.03 3.55 -7.15
C CYS A 101 5.42 3.89 -7.73
N ALA A 102 5.65 5.16 -8.06
CA ALA A 102 6.97 5.58 -8.52
C ALA A 102 7.98 5.45 -7.37
N TYR A 103 9.21 5.02 -7.69
CA TYR A 103 10.26 4.78 -6.69
C TYR A 103 10.47 5.97 -5.74
N ASP A 104 10.54 7.18 -6.28
CA ASP A 104 10.73 8.42 -5.50
C ASP A 104 9.51 8.78 -4.62
N ASP A 105 8.31 8.31 -4.99
CA ASP A 105 7.08 8.57 -4.25
C ASP A 105 6.84 7.52 -3.14
N ARG A 106 7.51 6.37 -3.20
CA ARG A 106 7.28 5.22 -2.31
C ARG A 106 7.47 5.52 -0.83
N PRO A 107 8.54 6.21 -0.38
CA PRO A 107 8.70 6.51 1.05
C PRO A 107 7.53 7.34 1.60
N THR A 108 7.09 8.35 0.83
CA THR A 108 5.94 9.19 1.18
C THR A 108 4.66 8.38 1.23
N PHE A 109 4.44 7.51 0.22
CA PHE A 109 3.27 6.64 0.18
C PHE A 109 3.20 5.71 1.40
N ILE A 110 4.30 5.02 1.72
CA ILE A 110 4.37 4.08 2.85
C ILE A 110 4.11 4.82 4.17
N LEU A 111 4.76 5.97 4.37
CA LEU A 111 4.57 6.78 5.57
C LEU A 111 3.09 7.14 5.78
N ASP A 112 2.44 7.63 4.74
CA ASP A 112 1.04 8.06 4.82
C ASP A 112 0.06 6.89 4.91
N ALA A 113 0.38 5.74 4.31
CA ALA A 113 -0.42 4.54 4.41
C ALA A 113 -0.37 3.93 5.81
N VAL A 114 0.83 3.81 6.41
CA VAL A 114 0.99 3.28 7.78
C VAL A 114 0.25 4.15 8.79
N LYS A 115 0.34 5.48 8.68
CA LYS A 115 -0.44 6.39 9.54
C LYS A 115 -1.93 6.13 9.46
N ARG A 116 -2.47 5.91 8.26
CA ARG A 116 -3.90 5.64 8.04
C ARG A 116 -4.32 4.27 8.53
N LEU A 117 -3.51 3.24 8.28
CA LEU A 117 -3.75 1.89 8.77
C LEU A 117 -3.77 1.84 10.31
N ASN A 118 -2.84 2.53 10.96
CA ASN A 118 -2.80 2.63 12.43
C ASN A 118 -3.88 3.55 13.03
N ALA A 119 -4.68 4.24 12.20
CA ALA A 119 -5.84 5.02 12.65
C ALA A 119 -7.12 4.17 12.75
N PHE A 120 -7.14 2.94 12.23
CA PHE A 120 -8.20 1.96 12.50
C PHE A 120 -8.12 1.48 13.96
N PRO A 121 -9.16 0.81 14.49
CA PRO A 121 -9.13 0.27 15.85
C PRO A 121 -7.88 -0.58 16.11
N LYS A 122 -7.18 -0.27 17.22
CA LYS A 122 -5.82 -0.77 17.51
C LYS A 122 -5.70 -2.29 17.53
N MET A 123 -6.79 -2.99 17.85
CA MET A 123 -6.81 -4.45 17.96
C MET A 123 -6.91 -5.16 16.61
N TRP A 124 -7.31 -4.47 15.54
CA TRP A 124 -7.61 -5.14 14.26
C TRP A 124 -6.37 -5.71 13.58
N ILE A 125 -5.26 -4.96 13.52
CA ILE A 125 -4.01 -5.46 12.92
C ILE A 125 -3.42 -6.64 13.72
N PRO A 126 -3.31 -6.57 15.06
CA PRO A 126 -2.89 -7.71 15.86
C PRO A 126 -3.80 -8.93 15.71
N LEU A 127 -5.13 -8.74 15.73
CA LEU A 127 -6.10 -9.82 15.59
C LEU A 127 -6.03 -10.47 14.20
N TYR A 128 -5.86 -9.65 13.15
CA TYR A 128 -5.61 -10.17 11.81
C TYR A 128 -4.35 -11.02 11.77
N ALA A 129 -3.25 -10.51 12.30
CA ALA A 129 -1.97 -11.19 12.32
C ALA A 129 -2.00 -12.52 13.09
N SER A 130 -2.82 -12.64 14.14
CA SER A 130 -2.93 -13.88 14.91
C SER A 130 -3.87 -14.89 14.25
N ASP A 131 -5.07 -14.46 13.86
CA ASP A 131 -6.19 -15.38 13.60
C ASP A 131 -6.48 -15.58 12.11
N TYR A 132 -6.07 -14.63 11.26
CA TYR A 132 -6.52 -14.55 9.86
C TYR A 132 -5.40 -14.44 8.83
N ALA A 133 -4.18 -14.08 9.24
CA ALA A 133 -3.03 -14.01 8.34
C ALA A 133 -2.77 -15.36 7.66
N TYR A 134 -2.63 -15.33 6.34
CA TYR A 134 -2.48 -16.52 5.51
C TYR A 134 -1.10 -17.19 5.70
N ASP A 135 -0.04 -16.38 5.80
CA ASP A 135 1.34 -16.83 5.90
C ASP A 135 2.16 -15.93 6.84
N ASP A 136 3.42 -16.30 7.05
CA ASP A 136 4.35 -15.55 7.90
C ASP A 136 4.71 -14.18 7.33
N TRP A 137 4.67 -14.03 5.99
CA TRP A 137 4.92 -12.74 5.34
C TRP A 137 3.85 -11.71 5.74
N GLU A 138 2.57 -12.10 5.75
CA GLU A 138 1.50 -11.22 6.23
C GLU A 138 1.66 -10.87 7.72
N ARG A 139 2.08 -11.83 8.56
CA ARG A 139 2.33 -11.56 9.99
C ARG A 139 3.48 -10.57 10.17
N GLU A 140 4.56 -10.73 9.42
CA GLU A 140 5.70 -9.82 9.44
C GLU A 140 5.34 -8.42 8.96
N LEU A 141 4.50 -8.32 7.93
CA LEU A 141 3.97 -7.07 7.43
C LEU A 141 3.13 -6.36 8.49
N CYS A 142 2.21 -7.08 9.14
CA CYS A 142 1.42 -6.54 10.24
C CYS A 142 2.31 -6.04 11.39
N ALA A 143 3.31 -6.83 11.78
CA ALA A 143 4.27 -6.43 12.81
C ALA A 143 4.99 -5.14 12.43
N ALA A 144 5.48 -5.02 11.19
CA ALA A 144 6.16 -3.82 10.70
C ALA A 144 5.25 -2.59 10.67
N ILE A 145 3.96 -2.74 10.33
CA ILE A 145 2.99 -1.64 10.37
C ILE A 145 2.73 -1.21 11.82
N THR A 146 2.52 -2.15 12.73
CA THR A 146 2.27 -1.87 14.15
C THR A 146 3.47 -1.19 14.82
N SER A 147 4.69 -1.61 14.48
CA SER A 147 5.92 -1.01 15.02
C SER A 147 6.37 0.26 14.28
N CYS A 148 5.64 0.70 13.25
CA CYS A 148 6.05 1.77 12.34
C CYS A 148 7.46 1.55 11.75
N ASP A 149 7.83 0.31 11.42
CA ASP A 149 9.12 -0.03 10.80
C ASP A 149 9.10 0.28 9.30
N TYR A 150 9.21 1.57 8.99
CA TYR A 150 9.22 2.07 7.61
C TYR A 150 10.36 1.47 6.76
N GLY A 151 11.48 1.08 7.39
CA GLY A 151 12.60 0.47 6.69
C GLY A 151 12.26 -0.94 6.20
N LYS A 152 11.67 -1.77 7.08
CA LYS A 152 11.18 -3.10 6.70
C LYS A 152 10.07 -3.00 5.63
N LEU A 153 9.15 -2.05 5.78
CA LEU A 153 8.08 -1.83 4.80
C LEU A 153 8.59 -1.37 3.44
N ALA A 154 9.63 -0.52 3.39
CA ALA A 154 10.26 -0.11 2.15
C ALA A 154 10.91 -1.30 1.42
N LYS A 155 11.59 -2.19 2.17
CA LYS A 155 12.18 -3.42 1.63
C LYS A 155 11.13 -4.38 1.07
N ILE A 156 10.04 -4.58 1.80
CA ILE A 156 8.89 -5.38 1.33
C ILE A 156 8.36 -4.81 0.01
N ALA A 157 8.18 -3.49 -0.07
CA ALA A 157 7.68 -2.80 -1.26
C ALA A 157 8.66 -2.79 -2.46
N GLU A 158 9.94 -3.08 -2.24
CA GLU A 158 10.93 -3.20 -3.32
C GLU A 158 10.87 -4.57 -4.01
N ASN A 159 10.21 -5.55 -3.39
CA ASN A 159 10.10 -6.92 -3.90
C ASN A 159 11.45 -7.45 -4.40
N VAL A 160 12.53 -7.18 -3.64
CA VAL A 160 13.87 -7.68 -3.94
C VAL A 160 13.85 -9.19 -3.69
N PRO A 161 14.10 -10.03 -4.70
CA PRO A 161 14.30 -11.46 -4.47
C PRO A 161 15.48 -11.62 -3.49
N GLU A 162 15.33 -12.48 -2.48
CA GLU A 162 16.27 -12.65 -1.35
C GLU A 162 17.75 -12.80 -1.74
N ASP A 163 18.06 -13.16 -2.99
CA ASP A 163 19.40 -13.49 -3.47
C ASP A 163 20.30 -12.29 -3.88
N LYS A 164 19.89 -11.03 -3.68
CA LYS A 164 20.71 -9.85 -4.09
C LYS A 164 20.79 -8.68 -3.10
N ALA A 165 20.64 -8.91 -1.81
CA ALA A 165 20.86 -7.87 -0.81
C ALA A 165 22.26 -7.98 -0.18
N ASP A 166 23.24 -7.29 -0.77
CA ASP A 166 24.53 -7.06 -0.11
C ASP A 166 24.33 -5.89 0.89
N PHE A 167 24.05 -6.24 2.14
CA PHE A 167 23.68 -5.31 3.21
C PHE A 167 24.91 -4.60 3.81
N ASN A 168 24.95 -3.26 3.74
CA ASN A 168 25.94 -2.47 4.48
C ASN A 168 25.28 -1.59 5.56
N LYS A 169 25.25 -2.10 6.80
CA LYS A 169 24.56 -1.53 7.98
C LYS A 169 24.88 -0.06 8.30
N ASN A 170 26.00 0.47 7.81
CA ASN A 170 26.45 1.83 8.16
C ASN A 170 25.94 2.93 7.22
N GLU A 171 25.62 2.63 5.95
CA GLU A 171 25.07 3.61 5.01
C GLU A 171 23.55 3.78 5.18
N ASP A 172 22.85 2.70 5.52
CA ASP A 172 21.38 2.70 5.67
C ASP A 172 20.91 3.48 6.90
N ALA A 173 21.66 3.45 8.00
CA ALA A 173 21.38 4.28 9.18
C ALA A 173 21.47 5.79 8.86
N SER A 174 22.36 6.17 7.93
CA SER A 174 22.47 7.55 7.44
C SER A 174 21.29 7.94 6.53
N LEU A 175 20.76 7.01 5.74
CA LEU A 175 19.59 7.25 4.89
C LEU A 175 18.32 7.38 5.74
N ILE A 176 18.15 6.53 6.75
CA ILE A 176 17.07 6.60 7.75
C ILE A 176 17.12 7.93 8.54
N GLY A 177 18.32 8.34 8.97
CA GLY A 177 18.52 9.65 9.61
C GLY A 177 18.24 10.84 8.69
N ALA A 178 18.44 10.69 7.38
CA ALA A 178 18.11 11.73 6.40
C ALA A 178 16.60 11.81 6.09
N ILE A 179 15.91 10.67 6.03
CA ILE A 179 14.45 10.59 5.81
C ILE A 179 13.68 11.30 6.93
N LEU A 180 14.16 11.21 8.18
CA LEU A 180 13.57 11.91 9.33
C LEU A 180 13.86 13.42 9.34
N ASP A 181 14.84 13.89 8.57
CA ASP A 181 15.36 15.26 8.60
C ASP A 181 15.17 15.94 7.23
N ASN A 182 13.95 16.42 6.98
CA ASN A 182 13.40 16.86 5.67
C ASN A 182 14.29 17.88 4.90
N LYS A 183 15.16 18.64 5.58
CA LYS A 183 16.09 19.59 4.93
C LYS A 183 17.37 18.94 4.37
N LYS A 184 17.82 17.79 4.89
CA LYS A 184 19.05 17.10 4.42
C LYS A 184 18.81 16.23 3.19
N MET A 185 17.61 15.63 3.06
CA MET A 185 17.22 14.82 1.89
C MET A 185 17.41 15.58 0.57
N HIS A 186 16.91 16.82 0.49
CA HIS A 186 17.02 17.63 -0.73
C HIS A 186 18.48 17.91 -1.13
N SER A 187 19.38 18.06 -0.15
CA SER A 187 20.82 18.27 -0.38
C SER A 187 21.52 16.99 -0.86
N ILE A 188 21.19 15.85 -0.26
CA ILE A 188 21.76 14.54 -0.60
C ILE A 188 21.31 14.11 -2.00
N PHE A 189 20.02 14.21 -2.32
CA PHE A 189 19.51 13.93 -3.68
C PHE A 189 20.10 14.85 -4.74
N LYS A 190 20.28 16.15 -4.45
CA LYS A 190 20.93 17.10 -5.36
C LYS A 190 22.40 16.74 -5.61
N LYS A 191 23.11 16.22 -4.59
CA LYS A 191 24.50 15.79 -4.68
C LYS A 191 24.65 14.47 -5.45
N ALA A 192 23.75 13.51 -5.20
CA ALA A 192 23.68 12.24 -5.94
C ALA A 192 23.36 12.46 -7.43
N ASN A 193 22.37 13.29 -7.74
CA ASN A 193 22.00 13.63 -9.12
C ASN A 193 23.12 14.37 -9.87
N ARG A 194 23.89 15.25 -9.20
CA ARG A 194 25.10 15.85 -9.78
C ARG A 194 26.16 14.82 -10.10
N ARG A 195 26.37 13.84 -9.21
CA ARG A 195 27.38 12.79 -9.38
C ARG A 195 27.02 11.85 -10.52
N ILE A 196 25.76 11.44 -10.62
CA ILE A 196 25.22 10.65 -11.73
C ILE A 196 25.36 11.41 -13.04
N LYS A 197 24.98 12.70 -13.09
CA LYS A 197 25.10 13.52 -14.30
C LYS A 197 26.56 13.63 -14.79
N ASN A 198 27.51 13.80 -13.86
CA ASN A 198 28.94 13.85 -14.19
C ASN A 198 29.48 12.51 -14.69
N ILE A 199 29.05 11.39 -14.10
CA ILE A 199 29.42 10.04 -14.56
C ILE A 199 28.88 9.80 -15.97
N THR A 200 27.59 10.08 -16.21
CA THR A 200 26.96 9.94 -17.52
C THR A 200 27.61 10.82 -18.58
N GLN A 201 28.07 12.02 -18.20
CA GLN A 201 28.78 12.92 -19.10
C GLN A 201 30.21 12.42 -19.41
N SER A 202 30.90 11.83 -18.43
CA SER A 202 32.22 11.20 -18.64
C SER A 202 32.16 9.91 -19.48
N LEU A 203 31.03 9.19 -19.42
CA LEU A 203 30.80 8.00 -20.23
C LEU A 203 30.47 8.38 -21.67
N LYS A 204 29.72 9.47 -21.89
CA LYS A 204 29.45 10.01 -23.23
C LYS A 204 30.69 10.58 -23.94
N THR A 205 31.65 11.13 -23.21
CA THR A 205 32.92 11.58 -23.79
C THR A 205 33.90 10.44 -24.09
N ARG A 206 33.73 9.27 -23.45
CA ARG A 206 34.52 8.06 -23.72
C ARG A 206 33.97 7.20 -24.87
N SER A 207 32.69 7.32 -25.20
CA SER A 207 32.06 6.60 -26.32
C SER A 207 32.13 7.34 -27.66
N GLY A 208 32.88 8.44 -27.73
CA GLY A 208 32.99 9.32 -28.91
C GLY A 208 34.40 9.43 -29.50
N ASN A 209 35.32 8.53 -29.13
CA ASN A 209 36.64 8.36 -29.75
C ASN A 209 36.77 6.97 -30.36
#